data_AF-A0A7V1M1R3-F1
#
_entry.id   AF-A0A7V1M1R3-F1
#
_cell.length_a   1.000
_cell.length_b   1.000
_cell.length_c   1.000
_cell.angle_alpha   90.00
_cell.angle_beta   90.00
_cell.angle_gamma   90.00
#
_symmetry.space_group_name_H-M   'P 1'
#
loop_
_entity.id
_entity.type
_entity.pdbx_description
1 polymer ?
#
loop_
_entity_poly.entity_id
_entity_poly.type
_entity_poly.pdbx_seq_one_letter_code
_entity_poly.pdbx_strand_id
1 'polypeptide(L)'
;MRIGMSFDEYVELRLNPPAGSGPVFQTAAEQEREQMFPMSLASAANHLRSRGYDCRPPMLDLLIQNGVVSPADRDAWMQADVDAAAEHFEDAQIFVPYAAMCQAFGCRYADFLRPLREAAEQASMEYGRHVPADDQYFVMHREPSRGVTDDEGNLIGIEPAKISFTLCDDIKERLERGEEV
;
A
#
# COMPACT_ATOMS: atom_id res chain seq x y z
N MET A 1 6.68 11.61 -9.32
CA MET A 1 5.52 10.92 -8.74
C MET A 1 6.07 9.89 -7.75
N ARG A 2 5.64 9.92 -6.48
CA ARG A 2 6.05 8.93 -5.48
C ARG A 2 5.29 7.62 -5.70
N ILE A 3 6.01 6.52 -5.89
CA ILE A 3 5.47 5.18 -6.14
C ILE A 3 5.08 4.51 -4.84
N GLY A 4 5.96 4.52 -3.84
CA GLY A 4 5.67 3.94 -2.53
C GLY A 4 4.58 4.70 -1.76
N MET A 5 4.08 4.08 -0.69
CA MET A 5 3.12 4.70 0.20
C MET A 5 3.79 5.70 1.15
N SER A 6 3.07 6.77 1.51
CA SER A 6 3.37 7.57 2.70
C SER A 6 3.05 6.79 3.98
N PHE A 7 3.42 7.35 5.13
CA PHE A 7 2.97 6.81 6.42
C PHE A 7 1.45 6.89 6.56
N ASP A 8 0.83 8.01 6.19
CA ASP A 8 -0.63 8.17 6.29
C ASP A 8 -1.38 7.17 5.40
N GLU A 9 -0.89 6.92 4.19
CA GLU A 9 -1.46 5.91 3.29
C GLU A 9 -1.26 4.49 3.82
N TYR A 10 -0.13 4.21 4.49
CA TYR A 10 0.05 2.95 5.19
C TYR A 10 -0.96 2.79 6.33
N VAL A 11 -1.17 3.83 7.14
CA VAL A 11 -2.18 3.80 8.22
C VAL A 11 -3.57 3.57 7.63
N GLU A 12 -3.94 4.33 6.61
CA GLU A 12 -5.22 4.21 5.91
C GLU A 12 -5.45 2.81 5.34
N LEU A 13 -4.45 2.24 4.66
CA LEU A 13 -4.64 1.04 3.85
C LEU A 13 -4.28 -0.26 4.57
N ARG A 14 -3.41 -0.21 5.60
CA ARG A 14 -2.91 -1.41 6.30
C ARG A 14 -3.34 -1.51 7.75
N LEU A 15 -3.51 -0.39 8.46
CA LEU A 15 -3.89 -0.42 9.88
C LEU A 15 -5.39 -0.22 10.08
N ASN A 16 -6.01 0.69 9.34
CA ASN A 16 -7.42 0.99 9.54
C ASN A 16 -8.26 -0.25 9.23
N PRO A 17 -9.15 -0.67 10.15
CA PRO A 17 -9.98 -1.84 9.92
C PRO A 17 -11.03 -1.56 8.82
N PRO A 18 -11.58 -2.58 8.15
CA PRO A 18 -12.60 -2.42 7.13
C PRO A 18 -13.83 -1.64 7.60
N ALA A 19 -14.53 -0.98 6.68
CA ALA A 19 -15.80 -0.32 6.97
C ALA A 19 -16.79 -1.30 7.64
N GLY A 20 -17.43 -0.86 8.73
CA GLY A 20 -18.34 -1.71 9.52
C GLY A 20 -17.68 -2.61 10.56
N SER A 21 -16.35 -2.58 10.68
CA SER A 21 -15.65 -3.27 11.77
C SER A 21 -16.08 -2.74 13.14
N GLY A 22 -16.26 -3.66 14.09
CA GLY A 22 -16.69 -3.33 15.44
C GLY A 22 -15.69 -2.44 16.19
N PRO A 23 -16.12 -1.78 17.28
CA PRO A 23 -15.32 -0.82 18.03
C PRO A 23 -14.01 -1.41 18.59
N VAL A 24 -13.98 -2.71 18.89
CA VAL A 24 -12.77 -3.40 19.37
C VAL A 24 -11.63 -3.34 18.34
N PHE A 25 -11.95 -3.52 17.05
CA PHE A 25 -10.95 -3.45 15.98
C PHE A 25 -10.45 -2.03 15.75
N GLN A 26 -11.33 -1.04 15.89
CA GLN A 26 -10.97 0.37 15.76
C GLN A 26 -9.99 0.79 16.87
N THR A 27 -10.31 0.45 18.13
CA THR A 27 -9.41 0.73 19.26
C THR A 27 -8.07 -0.01 19.14
N ALA A 28 -8.07 -1.24 18.65
CA ALA A 28 -6.83 -1.99 18.44
C ALA A 28 -5.93 -1.31 17.39
N ALA A 29 -6.49 -0.86 16.27
CA ALA A 29 -5.74 -0.15 15.23
C ALA A 29 -5.18 1.19 15.73
N GLU A 30 -5.94 1.93 16.54
CA GLU A 30 -5.47 3.18 17.16
C GLU A 30 -4.29 2.91 18.11
N GLN A 31 -4.39 1.90 18.97
CA GLN A 31 -3.31 1.50 19.88
C GLN A 31 -2.06 1.05 19.13
N GLU A 32 -2.23 0.25 18.06
CA GLU A 32 -1.12 -0.18 17.22
C GLU A 32 -0.41 1.02 16.58
N ARG A 33 -1.16 2.01 16.09
CA ARG A 33 -0.60 3.25 15.54
C ARG A 33 0.18 4.04 16.59
N GLU A 34 -0.38 4.21 17.78
CA GLU A 34 0.24 4.97 18.88
C GLU A 34 1.52 4.31 19.41
N GLN A 35 1.58 2.98 19.38
CA GLN A 35 2.69 2.18 19.91
C GLN A 35 3.69 1.75 18.82
N MET A 36 3.52 2.21 17.59
CA MET A 36 4.33 1.79 16.44
C MET A 36 5.81 2.18 16.57
N PHE A 37 6.08 3.32 17.20
CA PHE A 37 7.43 3.87 17.34
C PHE A 37 7.84 3.99 18.82
N PRO A 38 9.12 3.77 19.16
CA PRO A 38 10.18 3.32 18.26
C PRO A 38 10.01 1.86 17.83
N MET A 39 10.48 1.53 16.62
CA MET A 39 10.42 0.17 16.09
C MET A 39 11.82 -0.46 16.00
N SER A 40 11.87 -1.79 16.15
CA SER A 40 13.09 -2.57 15.88
C SER A 40 13.53 -2.42 14.42
N LEU A 41 14.80 -2.68 14.12
CA LEU A 41 15.31 -2.66 12.75
C LEU A 41 14.55 -3.63 11.83
N ALA A 42 14.21 -4.82 12.35
CA ALA A 42 13.43 -5.80 11.61
C ALA A 42 12.01 -5.29 11.31
N SER A 43 11.37 -4.65 12.30
CA SER A 43 10.06 -4.03 12.14
C SER A 43 10.09 -2.87 11.14
N ALA A 44 11.13 -2.03 11.16
CA ALA A 44 11.33 -0.96 10.18
C ALA A 44 11.47 -1.50 8.75
N ALA A 45 12.25 -2.57 8.58
CA ALA A 45 12.39 -3.19 7.26
C ALA A 45 11.04 -3.73 6.75
N ASN A 46 10.27 -4.40 7.61
CA ASN A 46 8.95 -4.91 7.24
C ASN A 46 7.96 -3.78 6.95
N HIS A 47 7.97 -2.70 7.72
CA HIS A 47 7.15 -1.52 7.49
C HIS A 47 7.43 -0.89 6.11
N LEU A 48 8.71 -0.71 5.76
CA LEU A 48 9.14 -0.22 4.45
C LEU A 48 8.71 -1.17 3.30
N ARG A 49 8.82 -2.48 3.49
CA ARG A 49 8.28 -3.47 2.54
C ARG A 49 6.79 -3.33 2.32
N SER A 50 6.02 -3.20 3.40
CA SER A 50 4.58 -2.99 3.32
C SER A 50 4.22 -1.69 2.60
N ARG A 51 5.08 -0.66 2.67
CA ARG A 51 4.97 0.60 1.92
C ARG A 51 5.39 0.52 0.46
N GLY A 52 5.91 -0.62 0.01
CA GLY A 52 6.25 -0.87 -1.40
C GLY A 52 7.75 -0.83 -1.71
N TYR A 53 8.63 -0.68 -0.72
CA TYR A 53 10.08 -0.64 -0.94
C TYR A 53 10.70 -2.02 -0.73
N ASP A 54 11.59 -2.49 -1.62
CA ASP A 54 12.24 -3.80 -1.42
C ASP A 54 13.36 -3.73 -0.39
N CYS A 55 12.97 -3.43 0.85
CA CYS A 55 13.86 -3.34 1.99
C CYS A 55 14.05 -4.71 2.63
N ARG A 56 15.29 -5.05 2.99
CA ARG A 56 15.63 -6.18 3.86
C ARG A 56 16.43 -5.64 5.05
N PRO A 57 16.40 -6.28 6.23
CA PRO A 57 17.11 -5.78 7.40
C PRO A 57 18.57 -5.35 7.15
N PRO A 58 19.41 -6.10 6.41
CA PRO A 58 20.79 -5.68 6.13
C PRO A 58 20.94 -4.37 5.35
N MET A 59 19.91 -3.98 4.58
CA MET A 59 19.94 -2.72 3.83
C MET A 59 19.80 -1.52 4.77
N LEU A 60 19.05 -1.66 5.86
CA LEU A 60 18.93 -0.61 6.88
C LEU A 60 20.24 -0.40 7.65
N ASP A 61 20.97 -1.49 7.95
CA ASP A 61 22.32 -1.39 8.51
C ASP A 61 23.26 -0.59 7.58
N LEU A 62 23.15 -0.76 6.26
CA LEU A 62 23.93 0.01 5.28
C LEU A 62 23.51 1.49 5.24
N LEU A 63 22.21 1.81 5.36
CA LEU A 63 21.75 3.20 5.41
C LEU A 63 22.29 3.93 6.66
N ILE A 64 22.36 3.25 7.80
CA ILE A 64 22.99 3.78 9.02
C ILE A 64 24.49 4.00 8.77
N GLN A 65 25.20 3.00 8.24
CA GLN A 65 26.65 3.10 7.98
C GLN A 65 27.02 4.22 7.01
N ASN A 66 26.17 4.49 6.02
CA ASN A 66 26.36 5.55 5.04
C ASN A 66 25.82 6.92 5.51
N GLY A 67 25.28 7.01 6.73
CA GLY A 67 24.77 8.26 7.30
C GLY A 67 23.50 8.79 6.64
N VAL A 68 22.76 7.95 5.90
CA VAL A 68 21.45 8.32 5.32
C VAL A 68 20.41 8.50 6.42
N VAL A 69 20.49 7.67 7.46
CA VAL A 69 19.67 7.75 8.67
C VAL A 69 20.56 7.71 9.91
N SER A 70 20.06 8.17 11.05
CA SER A 70 20.81 8.18 12.32
C SER A 70 19.87 7.94 13.50
N PRO A 71 19.26 6.74 13.60
CA PRO A 71 18.41 6.40 14.73
C PRO A 71 19.23 6.43 16.04
N ALA A 72 18.56 6.66 17.17
CA ALA A 72 19.21 6.78 18.48
C ALA A 72 19.90 5.47 18.92
N ASP A 73 19.35 4.34 18.50
CA ASP A 73 19.90 2.99 18.63
C ASP A 73 19.48 2.18 17.39
N ARG A 74 20.19 1.08 17.09
CA ARG A 74 19.92 0.18 15.97
C ARG A 74 18.46 -0.30 15.97
N ASP A 75 17.87 -0.56 17.13
CA ASP A 75 16.50 -1.03 17.30
C ASP A 75 15.54 0.05 17.84
N ALA A 76 15.87 1.33 17.61
CA ALA A 76 15.05 2.47 18.02
C ALA A 76 14.72 3.40 16.85
N TRP A 77 14.15 2.85 15.77
CA TRP A 77 13.77 3.61 14.59
C TRP A 77 12.52 4.44 14.85
N MET A 78 12.62 5.75 14.62
CA MET A 78 11.49 6.68 14.69
C MET A 78 10.86 6.88 13.31
N GLN A 79 9.68 7.50 13.27
CA GLN A 79 8.99 7.78 12.01
C GLN A 79 9.88 8.56 11.03
N ALA A 80 10.64 9.54 11.52
CA ALA A 80 11.55 10.33 10.70
C ALA A 80 12.66 9.48 10.05
N ASP A 81 13.22 8.49 10.76
CA ASP A 81 14.22 7.58 10.21
C ASP A 81 13.63 6.69 9.11
N VAL A 82 12.41 6.19 9.34
CA VAL A 82 11.69 5.36 8.37
C VAL A 82 11.31 6.16 7.13
N ASP A 83 10.85 7.40 7.29
CA ASP A 83 10.49 8.27 6.16
C ASP A 83 11.73 8.70 5.36
N ALA A 84 12.86 8.97 6.02
CA ALA A 84 14.13 9.25 5.34
C ALA A 84 14.65 8.01 4.57
N ALA A 85 14.56 6.81 5.17
CA ALA A 85 14.87 5.57 4.46
C ALA A 85 13.94 5.33 3.27
N ALA A 86 12.63 5.57 3.43
CA ALA A 86 11.64 5.47 2.36
C ALA A 86 11.96 6.41 1.19
N GLU A 87 12.31 7.67 1.47
CA GLU A 87 12.75 8.64 0.46
C GLU A 87 14.00 8.16 -0.27
N HIS A 88 14.98 7.62 0.45
CA HIS A 88 16.18 7.05 -0.19
C HIS A 88 15.86 5.86 -1.10
N PHE A 89 14.97 4.95 -0.67
CA PHE A 89 14.54 3.83 -1.51
C PHE A 89 13.74 4.28 -2.74
N GLU A 90 12.90 5.30 -2.58
CA GLU A 90 12.14 5.92 -3.67
C GLU A 90 13.08 6.52 -4.73
N ASP A 91 14.08 7.31 -4.30
CA ASP A 91 15.09 7.91 -5.18
C ASP A 91 15.94 6.86 -5.89
N ALA A 92 16.28 5.78 -5.18
CA ALA A 92 17.01 4.65 -5.73
C ALA A 92 16.14 3.69 -6.58
N GLN A 93 14.83 3.92 -6.66
CA GLN A 93 13.85 3.10 -7.37
C GLN A 93 13.84 1.62 -6.91
N ILE A 94 14.02 1.39 -5.62
CA ILE A 94 14.07 0.06 -5.01
C ILE A 94 12.68 -0.33 -4.52
N PHE A 95 11.92 -0.98 -5.40
CA PHE A 95 10.52 -1.32 -5.15
C PHE A 95 10.29 -2.83 -5.08
N VAL A 96 9.31 -3.25 -4.26
CA VAL A 96 8.77 -4.61 -4.36
C VAL A 96 8.07 -4.81 -5.71
N PRO A 97 7.92 -6.04 -6.22
CA PRO A 97 7.39 -6.29 -7.56
C PRO A 97 6.05 -5.59 -7.87
N TYR A 98 5.10 -5.58 -6.93
CA TYR A 98 3.81 -4.90 -7.12
C TYR A 98 3.93 -3.37 -7.22
N ALA A 99 4.81 -2.76 -6.44
CA ALA A 99 5.05 -1.31 -6.53
C ALA A 99 5.79 -0.95 -7.83
N ALA A 100 6.74 -1.78 -8.27
CA ALA A 100 7.39 -1.64 -9.58
C ALA A 100 6.39 -1.79 -10.75
N MET A 101 5.42 -2.70 -10.63
CA MET A 101 4.32 -2.81 -11.60
C MET A 101 3.49 -1.52 -11.66
N CYS A 102 3.15 -0.93 -10.52
CA CYS A 102 2.41 0.34 -10.47
C CYS A 102 3.17 1.48 -11.17
N GLN A 103 4.50 1.54 -10.97
CA GLN A 103 5.36 2.47 -11.70
C GLN A 103 5.24 2.28 -13.22
N ALA A 104 5.28 1.04 -13.71
CA ALA A 104 5.10 0.73 -15.14
C ALA A 104 3.70 1.07 -15.66
N PHE A 105 2.68 0.93 -14.83
CA PHE A 105 1.31 1.31 -15.18
C PHE A 105 1.05 2.82 -15.14
N GLY A 106 1.92 3.60 -14.50
CA GLY A 106 1.74 5.04 -14.33
C GLY A 106 0.76 5.38 -13.22
N CYS A 107 0.74 4.58 -12.15
CA CYS A 107 -0.01 4.86 -10.91
C CYS A 107 0.89 4.64 -9.69
N ARG A 108 0.42 5.07 -8.51
CA ARG A 108 1.13 4.86 -7.25
C ARG A 108 0.70 3.52 -6.64
N TYR A 109 1.50 2.97 -5.73
CA TYR A 109 1.14 1.72 -5.06
C TYR A 109 -0.13 1.85 -4.20
N ALA A 110 -0.35 3.03 -3.59
CA ALA A 110 -1.61 3.33 -2.90
C ALA A 110 -2.83 3.30 -3.85
N ASP A 111 -2.68 3.77 -5.10
CA ASP A 111 -3.75 3.78 -6.11
C ASP A 111 -4.09 2.37 -6.63
N PHE A 112 -3.25 1.39 -6.36
CA PHE A 112 -3.54 -0.04 -6.58
C PHE A 112 -4.22 -0.66 -5.36
N LEU A 113 -3.69 -0.41 -4.15
CA LEU A 113 -4.19 -1.04 -2.93
C LEU A 113 -5.57 -0.51 -2.50
N ARG A 114 -5.86 0.78 -2.71
CA ARG A 114 -7.15 1.37 -2.31
C ARG A 114 -8.31 0.75 -3.09
N PRO A 115 -8.31 0.68 -4.43
CA PRO A 115 -9.38 0.01 -5.17
C PRO A 115 -9.52 -1.49 -4.87
N LEU A 116 -8.41 -2.19 -4.58
CA LEU A 116 -8.46 -3.60 -4.19
C LEU A 116 -9.20 -3.78 -2.86
N ARG A 117 -8.88 -2.92 -1.89
CA ARG A 117 -9.56 -2.89 -0.60
C ARG A 117 -11.04 -2.56 -0.75
N GLU A 118 -11.37 -1.53 -1.52
CA GLU A 118 -12.76 -1.13 -1.78
C GLU A 118 -13.56 -2.26 -2.45
N ALA A 119 -12.98 -2.95 -3.44
CA ALA A 119 -13.61 -4.08 -4.10
C ALA A 119 -13.86 -5.26 -3.14
N ALA A 120 -12.90 -5.55 -2.25
CA ALA A 120 -13.05 -6.58 -1.23
C ALA A 120 -14.11 -6.23 -0.18
N GLU A 121 -14.16 -4.98 0.27
CA GLU A 121 -15.22 -4.50 1.17
C GLU A 121 -16.60 -4.59 0.49
N GLN A 122 -16.70 -4.18 -0.78
CA GLN A 122 -17.95 -4.25 -1.53
C GLN A 122 -18.43 -5.69 -1.75
N ALA A 123 -17.52 -6.58 -2.16
CA ALA A 123 -17.83 -8.01 -2.26
C ALA A 123 -18.24 -8.59 -0.89
N SER A 124 -17.56 -8.20 0.19
CA SER A 124 -17.90 -8.68 1.52
C SER A 124 -19.32 -8.30 1.94
N MET A 125 -19.73 -7.07 1.61
CA MET A 125 -21.10 -6.59 1.86
C MET A 125 -22.13 -7.31 0.99
N GLU A 126 -21.84 -7.50 -0.30
CA GLU A 126 -22.74 -8.16 -1.26
C GLU A 126 -23.04 -9.61 -0.87
N TYR A 127 -22.01 -10.37 -0.47
CA TYR A 127 -22.13 -11.80 -0.15
C TYR A 127 -22.33 -12.08 1.35
N GLY A 128 -22.34 -11.05 2.20
CA GLY A 128 -22.58 -11.16 3.65
C GLY A 128 -21.50 -11.97 4.40
N ARG A 129 -20.27 -12.01 3.86
CA ARG A 129 -19.13 -12.78 4.38
C ARG A 129 -17.83 -12.05 4.08
N HIS A 130 -16.78 -12.31 4.85
CA HIS A 130 -15.50 -11.67 4.61
C HIS A 130 -14.88 -12.19 3.30
N VAL A 131 -14.52 -11.26 2.41
CA VAL A 131 -13.69 -11.49 1.23
C VAL A 131 -12.35 -10.77 1.46
N PRO A 132 -11.22 -11.48 1.49
CA PRO A 132 -9.91 -10.87 1.62
C PRO A 132 -9.59 -9.88 0.49
N ALA A 133 -8.85 -8.82 0.79
CA ALA A 133 -8.26 -7.91 -0.21
C ALA A 133 -7.01 -8.54 -0.84
N ASP A 134 -7.18 -9.71 -1.44
CA ASP A 134 -6.16 -10.47 -2.16
C ASP A 134 -6.40 -10.31 -3.66
N ASP A 135 -5.41 -9.82 -4.40
CA ASP A 135 -5.53 -9.57 -5.84
C ASP A 135 -5.75 -10.84 -6.66
N GLN A 136 -5.50 -12.03 -6.08
CA GLN A 136 -5.82 -13.31 -6.72
C GLN A 136 -7.33 -13.55 -6.85
N TYR A 137 -8.17 -12.85 -6.08
CA TYR A 137 -9.63 -13.01 -6.10
C TYR A 137 -10.32 -12.06 -7.08
N PHE A 138 -9.56 -11.16 -7.70
CA PHE A 138 -10.12 -10.12 -8.54
C PHE A 138 -9.42 -10.02 -9.90
N VAL A 139 -10.20 -9.69 -10.91
CA VAL A 139 -9.71 -9.21 -12.19
C VAL A 139 -9.38 -7.72 -12.05
N MET A 140 -8.11 -7.37 -12.25
CA MET A 140 -7.64 -5.98 -12.28
C MET A 140 -7.91 -5.35 -13.65
N HIS A 141 -8.60 -4.21 -13.66
CA HIS A 141 -8.82 -3.37 -14.83
C HIS A 141 -7.95 -2.12 -14.73
N ARG A 142 -7.41 -1.70 -15.87
CA ARG A 142 -6.58 -0.49 -15.96
C ARG A 142 -7.09 0.43 -17.05
N GLU A 143 -7.39 1.66 -16.68
CA GLU A 143 -7.46 2.78 -17.61
C GLU A 143 -6.08 3.44 -17.69
N PRO A 144 -5.40 3.43 -18.85
CA PRO A 144 -4.07 4.02 -18.98
C PRO A 144 -4.07 5.53 -18.69
N SER A 145 -2.91 6.05 -18.29
CA SER A 145 -2.70 7.49 -18.13
C SER A 145 -3.03 8.26 -19.42
N ARG A 146 -3.60 9.45 -19.25
CA ARG A 146 -4.04 10.32 -20.36
C ARG A 146 -3.41 11.69 -20.24
N GLY A 147 -2.99 12.27 -21.36
CA GLY A 147 -2.61 13.67 -21.41
C GLY A 147 -3.85 14.55 -21.23
N VAL A 148 -3.75 15.55 -20.39
CA VAL A 148 -4.78 16.59 -20.23
C VAL A 148 -4.38 17.77 -21.09
N THR A 149 -5.29 18.23 -21.94
CA THR A 149 -5.07 19.39 -22.81
C THR A 149 -5.94 20.57 -22.40
N ASP A 150 -5.45 21.79 -22.63
CA ASP A 150 -6.27 22.99 -22.59
C ASP A 150 -7.18 23.11 -23.83
N ASP A 151 -7.99 24.17 -23.90
CA ASP A 151 -8.91 24.45 -25.01
C ASP A 151 -8.20 24.68 -26.36
N GLU A 152 -6.90 24.98 -26.33
CA GLU A 152 -6.05 25.19 -27.51
C GLU A 152 -5.36 23.89 -27.96
N GLY A 153 -5.54 22.79 -27.21
CA GLY A 153 -4.94 21.49 -27.49
C GLY A 153 -3.52 21.32 -26.97
N ASN A 154 -3.02 22.24 -26.13
CA ASN A 154 -1.70 22.13 -25.53
C ASN A 154 -1.73 21.16 -24.35
N LEU A 155 -0.72 20.30 -24.22
CA LEU A 155 -0.58 19.39 -23.08
C LEU A 155 -0.25 20.19 -21.81
N ILE A 156 -1.17 20.19 -20.84
CA ILE A 156 -1.04 20.88 -19.56
C ILE A 156 -0.82 19.93 -18.37
N GLY A 157 -0.98 18.63 -18.57
CA GLY A 157 -0.78 17.64 -17.52
C GLY A 157 -0.90 16.20 -17.99
N ILE A 158 -0.68 15.27 -17.07
CA ILE A 158 -0.91 13.84 -17.27
C ILE A 158 -1.79 13.36 -16.11
N GLU A 159 -2.97 12.86 -16.42
CA GLU A 159 -3.77 12.09 -15.47
C GLU A 159 -3.12 10.72 -15.25
N PRO A 160 -2.97 10.27 -13.99
CA PRO A 160 -2.43 8.96 -13.69
C PRO A 160 -3.37 7.86 -14.20
N ALA A 161 -2.83 6.64 -14.34
CA ALA A 161 -3.67 5.49 -14.64
C ALA A 161 -4.65 5.21 -13.50
N LYS A 162 -5.88 4.81 -13.84
CA LYS A 162 -6.91 4.41 -12.87
C LYS A 162 -6.97 2.88 -12.82
N ILE A 163 -6.96 2.34 -11.61
CA ILE A 163 -7.06 0.90 -11.34
C ILE A 163 -8.42 0.62 -10.71
N SER A 164 -9.06 -0.45 -11.14
CA SER A 164 -10.27 -0.99 -10.52
C SER A 164 -10.24 -2.51 -10.53
N PHE A 165 -11.09 -3.13 -9.72
CA PHE A 165 -11.14 -4.57 -9.54
C PHE A 165 -12.58 -5.07 -9.64
N THR A 166 -12.76 -6.21 -10.30
CA THR A 166 -14.02 -6.96 -10.30
C THR A 166 -13.76 -8.37 -9.82
N LEU A 167 -14.64 -8.94 -9.02
CA LEU A 167 -14.47 -10.29 -8.48
C LEU A 167 -14.34 -11.32 -9.62
N CYS A 168 -13.44 -12.29 -9.48
CA CYS A 168 -13.32 -13.40 -10.42
C CYS A 168 -14.59 -14.27 -10.39
N ASP A 169 -14.98 -14.80 -11.56
CA ASP A 169 -16.23 -15.58 -11.70
C ASP A 169 -16.22 -16.86 -10.85
N ASP A 170 -15.08 -17.53 -10.73
CA ASP A 170 -14.92 -18.74 -9.91
C ASP A 170 -15.07 -18.45 -8.41
N ILE A 171 -14.51 -17.33 -7.95
CA ILE A 171 -14.68 -16.86 -6.57
C ILE A 171 -16.14 -16.48 -6.32
N LYS A 172 -16.77 -15.77 -7.26
CA LYS A 172 -18.19 -15.43 -7.19
C LYS A 172 -19.07 -16.66 -7.04
N GLU A 173 -18.89 -17.68 -7.90
CA GLU A 173 -19.66 -18.92 -7.83
C GLU A 173 -19.51 -19.64 -6.48
N ARG A 174 -18.30 -19.63 -5.89
CA ARG A 174 -18.05 -20.22 -4.57
C ARG A 174 -18.79 -19.46 -3.47
N LEU A 175 -18.74 -18.13 -3.49
CA LEU A 175 -19.45 -17.29 -2.52
C LEU A 175 -20.98 -17.47 -2.61
N GLU A 176 -21.53 -17.57 -3.83
CA GLU A 176 -22.96 -17.84 -4.08
C GLU A 176 -23.40 -19.21 -3.53
N ARG A 177 -22.51 -20.21 -3.57
CA ARG A 177 -22.72 -21.53 -2.94
C ARG A 177 -22.54 -21.53 -1.42
N GLY A 178 -22.10 -20.42 -0.86
CA GLY A 178 -21.86 -20.27 0.57
C GLY A 178 -20.51 -20.83 1.03
N GLU A 179 -19.55 -21.05 0.13
CA GLU A 179 -18.19 -21.53 0.44
C GLU A 179 -17.26 -20.40 0.91
N GLU A 180 -16.31 -20.73 1.78
CA GLU A 180 -15.25 -19.80 2.19
C GLU A 180 -14.22 -19.61 1.06
N VAL A 181 -13.65 -18.41 0.98
CA VAL A 181 -12.60 -18.02 0.01
C VAL A 181 -11.46 -17.36 0.75
#